data_AF-X1I6A0-F1
#
_entry.id   AF-X1I6A0-F1
#
_cell.length_a   1.000
_cell.length_b   1.000
_cell.length_c   1.000
_cell.angle_alpha   90.00
_cell.angle_beta   90.00
_cell.angle_gamma   90.00
#
_symmetry.space_group_name_H-M   'P 1'
#
loop_
_entity.id
_entity.type
_entity.pdbx_description
1 polymer ?
#
loop_
_entity_poly.entity_id
_entity_poly.type
_entity_poly.pdbx_seq_one_letter_code
_entity_poly.pdbx_strand_id
1 'polypeptide(L)'
;MTKLSVTKSGEVSQSIVDKIVSALDGCYRIIGEPMADSVDLHIVEKSAGETFFATHDALHGKSTITVYVDKFLEIPQLVALAGIRRQAAHSVLHGSLEYYLIKVPKDLIRVAKQYNLSQDCINALLYNIGMAAKEYGVTRLLYGKNFVVDQWLMLSISLTRV
;
A
#
# COMPACT_ATOMS: atom_id res chain seq x y z
N MET A 1 18.30 -4.65 9.74
CA MET A 1 18.36 -5.25 8.39
C MET A 1 17.05 -5.98 8.20
N THR A 2 16.10 -5.32 7.55
CA THR A 2 14.79 -5.86 7.20
C THR A 2 14.93 -7.19 6.47
N LYS A 3 14.13 -8.20 6.84
CA LYS A 3 14.08 -9.46 6.11
C LYS A 3 13.03 -9.37 5.00
N LEU A 4 13.47 -9.02 3.80
CA LEU A 4 12.62 -9.03 2.60
C LEU A 4 12.66 -10.44 1.97
N SER A 5 11.52 -11.10 1.85
CA SER A 5 11.40 -12.40 1.17
C SER A 5 10.83 -12.18 -0.22
N VAL A 6 11.64 -12.39 -1.27
CA VAL A 6 11.22 -12.09 -2.64
C VAL A 6 10.73 -13.35 -3.34
N THR A 7 9.49 -13.29 -3.87
CA THR A 7 8.87 -14.34 -4.69
C THR A 7 8.56 -13.77 -6.06
N LYS A 8 8.96 -14.49 -7.12
CA LYS A 8 8.65 -14.15 -8.52
C LYS A 8 7.59 -15.08 -9.09
N SER A 9 6.64 -14.54 -9.84
CA SER A 9 5.65 -15.32 -10.59
C SER A 9 5.60 -14.87 -12.05
N GLY A 10 5.86 -15.78 -12.98
CA GLY A 10 5.97 -15.50 -14.41
C GLY A 10 7.37 -15.04 -14.86
N GLU A 11 7.45 -14.52 -16.08
CA GLU A 11 8.69 -14.06 -16.72
C GLU A 11 9.03 -12.63 -16.32
N VAL A 12 9.57 -12.44 -15.11
CA VAL A 12 10.11 -11.15 -14.67
C VAL A 12 11.64 -11.14 -14.77
N SER A 13 12.17 -10.10 -15.41
CA SER A 13 13.62 -9.88 -15.54
C SER A 13 14.27 -9.49 -14.20
N GLN A 14 15.51 -9.92 -13.98
CA GLN A 14 16.23 -9.65 -12.74
C GLN A 14 16.46 -8.14 -12.52
N SER A 15 16.67 -7.37 -13.59
CA SER A 15 16.88 -5.92 -13.49
C SER A 15 15.65 -5.18 -12.94
N ILE A 16 14.43 -5.68 -13.19
CA ILE A 16 13.20 -5.15 -12.59
C ILE A 16 13.14 -5.50 -11.10
N VAL A 17 13.45 -6.75 -10.75
CA VAL A 17 13.51 -7.22 -9.36
C VAL A 17 14.49 -6.36 -8.55
N ASP A 18 15.72 -6.21 -9.03
CA ASP A 18 16.77 -5.44 -8.36
C ASP A 18 16.37 -3.97 -8.18
N LYS A 19 15.69 -3.39 -9.17
CA LYS A 19 15.18 -2.02 -9.11
C LYS A 19 14.13 -1.86 -8.01
N ILE A 20 13.17 -2.79 -7.91
CA ILE A 20 12.12 -2.74 -6.88
C ILE A 20 12.73 -2.95 -5.49
N VAL A 21 13.59 -3.96 -5.33
CA VAL A 21 14.27 -4.26 -4.06
C VAL A 21 15.13 -3.09 -3.61
N SER A 22 15.94 -2.51 -4.51
CA SER A 22 16.76 -1.34 -4.20
C SER A 22 15.93 -0.13 -3.78
N ALA A 23 14.77 0.09 -4.40
CA ALA A 23 13.85 1.16 -4.02
C ALA A 23 13.26 0.95 -2.62
N LEU A 24 12.88 -0.29 -2.27
CA LEU A 24 12.38 -0.64 -0.94
C LEU A 24 13.48 -0.49 0.12
N ASP A 25 14.65 -1.09 -0.09
CA ASP A 25 15.78 -1.03 0.84
C ASP A 25 16.23 0.41 1.09
N GLY A 26 16.34 1.20 0.02
CA GLY A 26 16.66 2.63 0.13
C GLY A 26 15.61 3.40 0.91
N CYS A 27 14.33 3.05 0.77
CA CYS A 27 13.23 3.65 1.52
C CYS A 27 13.32 3.29 3.00
N TYR A 28 13.44 2.00 3.36
CA TYR A 28 13.48 1.55 4.75
C TYR A 28 14.64 2.15 5.55
N ARG A 29 15.80 2.38 4.91
CA ARG A 29 16.92 3.10 5.54
C ARG A 29 16.56 4.51 6.01
N ILE A 30 15.57 5.15 5.39
CA ILE A 30 15.15 6.52 5.67
C ILE A 30 13.92 6.54 6.58
N ILE A 31 12.92 5.71 6.29
CA ILE A 31 11.60 5.76 6.95
C ILE A 31 11.50 4.86 8.18
N GLY A 32 12.42 3.89 8.34
CA GLY A 32 12.42 2.91 9.42
C GLY A 32 12.17 1.48 8.92
N GLU A 33 12.36 0.53 9.83
CA GLU A 33 12.11 -0.89 9.60
C GLU A 33 10.59 -1.16 9.58
N PRO A 34 10.11 -2.16 8.80
CA PRO A 34 8.72 -2.58 8.81
C PRO A 34 8.22 -2.96 10.20
N MET A 35 6.92 -2.84 10.41
CA MET A 35 6.29 -3.22 11.68
C MET A 35 6.37 -4.72 11.96
N ALA A 36 6.33 -5.54 10.91
CA ALA A 36 6.52 -6.97 10.99
C ALA A 36 8.02 -7.33 10.83
N ASP A 37 8.45 -8.43 11.45
CA ASP A 37 9.83 -8.92 11.37
C ASP A 37 10.31 -9.23 9.95
N SER A 38 9.37 -9.46 9.03
CA SER A 38 9.63 -9.70 7.62
C SER A 38 8.53 -9.13 6.73
N VAL A 39 8.91 -8.75 5.52
CA VAL A 39 7.97 -8.36 4.45
C VAL A 39 8.13 -9.34 3.29
N ASP A 40 7.01 -9.91 2.86
CA ASP A 40 6.98 -10.67 1.61
C ASP A 40 6.84 -9.70 0.44
N LEU A 41 7.72 -9.83 -0.55
CA LEU A 41 7.63 -9.11 -1.81
C LEU A 41 7.26 -10.08 -2.92
N HIS A 42 6.04 -9.97 -3.42
CA HIS A 42 5.58 -10.73 -4.57
C HIS A 42 5.71 -9.87 -5.83
N ILE A 43 6.48 -10.34 -6.81
CA ILE A 43 6.66 -9.67 -8.10
C ILE A 43 6.04 -10.56 -9.16
N VAL A 44 4.91 -10.11 -9.71
CA VAL A 44 4.06 -10.88 -10.60
C VAL A 44 4.11 -10.26 -11.99
N GLU A 45 4.35 -11.06 -13.02
CA GLU A 45 4.45 -10.59 -14.40
C GLU A 45 3.16 -9.89 -14.88
N LYS A 46 2.00 -10.51 -14.62
CA LYS A 46 0.68 -10.07 -15.08
C LYS A 46 -0.25 -9.78 -13.93
N SER A 47 -0.96 -8.66 -14.02
CA SER A 47 -1.91 -8.16 -13.03
C SER A 47 -3.21 -8.96 -12.91
N ALA A 48 -3.54 -9.83 -13.87
CA ALA A 48 -4.76 -10.66 -13.86
C ALA A 48 -6.07 -9.89 -13.56
N GLY A 49 -6.16 -8.62 -13.97
CA GLY A 49 -7.34 -7.76 -13.75
C GLY A 49 -7.23 -6.79 -12.58
N GLU A 50 -6.13 -6.83 -11.81
CA GLU A 50 -5.88 -5.88 -10.72
C GLU A 50 -5.79 -4.44 -11.22
N THR A 51 -6.29 -3.49 -10.44
CA THR A 51 -6.32 -2.09 -10.89
C THR A 51 -4.99 -1.37 -10.61
N PHE A 52 -4.37 -1.68 -9.47
CA PHE A 52 -3.14 -1.05 -9.01
C PHE A 52 -1.90 -1.77 -9.56
N PHE A 53 -0.81 -1.04 -9.74
CA PHE A 53 0.48 -1.65 -10.11
C PHE A 53 1.24 -2.20 -8.91
N ALA A 54 0.91 -1.74 -7.70
CA ALA A 54 1.48 -2.25 -6.46
C ALA A 54 0.47 -2.12 -5.31
N THR A 55 0.48 -3.09 -4.40
CA THR A 55 -0.39 -3.14 -3.22
C THR A 55 0.40 -3.55 -1.99
N HIS A 56 -0.13 -3.21 -0.82
CA HIS A 56 0.30 -3.73 0.47
C HIS A 56 -0.92 -4.26 1.20
N ASP A 57 -0.78 -5.44 1.80
CA ASP A 57 -1.74 -5.97 2.76
C ASP A 57 -1.03 -6.70 3.91
N ALA A 58 -1.74 -6.83 5.04
CA ALA A 58 -1.30 -7.68 6.15
C ALA A 58 -2.47 -8.51 6.71
N LEU A 59 -3.47 -8.79 5.86
CA LEU A 59 -4.74 -9.37 6.28
C LEU A 59 -4.59 -10.78 6.86
N HIS A 60 -3.57 -11.51 6.41
CA HIS A 60 -3.26 -12.86 6.89
C HIS A 60 -2.22 -12.87 8.01
N GLY A 61 -1.98 -11.71 8.65
CA GLY A 61 -0.97 -11.54 9.69
C GLY A 61 0.47 -11.45 9.16
N LYS A 62 0.66 -11.44 7.84
CA LYS A 62 1.95 -11.30 7.18
C LYS A 62 1.95 -10.09 6.26
N SER A 63 2.84 -9.14 6.53
CA SER A 63 3.01 -7.94 5.70
C SER A 63 3.50 -8.36 4.31
N THR A 64 2.68 -8.14 3.29
CA THR A 64 2.93 -8.53 1.91
C THR A 64 2.84 -7.30 1.02
N ILE A 65 3.85 -7.09 0.18
CA ILE A 65 3.85 -6.12 -0.91
C ILE A 65 3.77 -6.91 -2.21
N THR A 66 2.76 -6.62 -3.03
CA THR A 66 2.65 -7.21 -4.38
C THR A 66 2.91 -6.14 -5.43
N VAL A 67 3.70 -6.45 -6.44
CA VAL A 67 3.99 -5.58 -7.59
C VAL A 67 3.64 -6.31 -8.88
N TYR A 68 2.78 -5.71 -9.69
CA TYR A 68 2.36 -6.23 -10.98
C TYR A 68 3.17 -5.54 -12.09
N VAL A 69 4.04 -6.31 -12.74
CA VAL A 69 5.10 -5.78 -13.61
C VAL A 69 4.56 -5.18 -14.89
N ASP A 70 3.56 -5.80 -15.52
CA ASP A 70 2.84 -5.25 -16.66
C ASP A 70 2.41 -3.79 -16.42
N LYS A 71 1.75 -3.52 -15.29
CA LYS A 71 1.28 -2.18 -14.92
C LYS A 71 2.39 -1.26 -14.41
N PHE A 72 3.37 -1.82 -13.70
CA PHE A 72 4.53 -1.06 -13.22
C PHE A 72 5.33 -0.45 -14.39
N LEU A 73 5.42 -1.16 -15.52
CA LEU A 73 6.12 -0.72 -16.72
C LEU A 73 5.29 0.24 -17.60
N GLU A 74 3.97 0.25 -17.48
CA GLU A 74 3.07 1.15 -18.23
C GLU A 74 3.06 2.59 -17.70
N ILE A 75 3.53 2.81 -16.47
CA ILE A 75 3.54 4.13 -15.84
C ILE A 75 4.94 4.76 -15.84
N PRO A 76 5.05 6.10 -15.79
CA PRO A 76 6.34 6.77 -15.72
C PRO A 76 7.19 6.25 -14.56
N GLN A 77 8.47 5.98 -14.82
CA GLN A 77 9.35 5.31 -13.84
C GLN A 77 9.38 6.00 -12.47
N LEU A 78 9.43 7.34 -12.44
CA LEU A 78 9.47 8.08 -11.17
C LEU A 78 8.21 7.87 -10.33
N VAL A 79 7.04 7.76 -10.98
CA VAL A 79 5.79 7.42 -10.31
C VAL A 79 5.85 6.00 -9.78
N ALA A 80 6.27 5.05 -10.62
CA ALA A 80 6.32 3.65 -10.25
C ALA A 80 7.13 3.46 -8.97
N LEU A 81 8.31 4.10 -8.91
CA LEU A 81 9.17 4.11 -7.74
C LEU A 81 8.52 4.82 -6.53
N ALA A 82 7.83 5.95 -6.74
CA ALA A 82 7.08 6.62 -5.67
C ALA A 82 6.01 5.69 -5.06
N GLY A 83 5.29 4.92 -5.89
CA GLY A 83 4.33 3.94 -5.41
C GLY A 83 4.96 2.77 -4.65
N ILE A 84 6.12 2.27 -5.09
CA ILE A 84 6.89 1.25 -4.34
C ILE A 84 7.26 1.78 -2.95
N ARG A 85 7.73 3.02 -2.85
CA ARG A 85 8.05 3.64 -1.56
C ARG A 85 6.82 3.86 -0.68
N ARG A 86 5.64 4.09 -1.27
CA ARG A 86 4.37 4.10 -0.53
C ARG A 86 4.04 2.73 0.06
N GLN A 87 4.21 1.64 -0.69
CA GLN A 87 4.01 0.30 -0.14
C GLN A 87 4.98 -0.02 1.00
N ALA A 88 6.23 0.45 0.92
CA ALA A 88 7.17 0.40 2.05
C ALA A 88 6.65 1.17 3.28
N ALA A 89 6.11 2.38 3.10
CA ALA A 89 5.52 3.12 4.20
C ALA A 89 4.29 2.41 4.80
N HIS A 90 3.48 1.72 3.98
CA HIS A 90 2.39 0.89 4.50
C HIS A 90 2.90 -0.28 5.35
N SER A 91 4.00 -0.94 4.98
CA SER A 91 4.56 -2.04 5.80
C SER A 91 5.14 -1.54 7.14
N VAL A 92 5.68 -0.32 7.18
CA VAL A 92 6.17 0.33 8.41
C VAL A 92 5.03 0.75 9.34
N LEU A 93 3.93 1.28 8.80
CA LEU A 93 2.84 1.83 9.61
C LEU A 93 1.70 0.86 9.88
N HIS A 94 1.43 -0.05 8.94
CA HIS A 94 0.20 -0.85 8.87
C HIS A 94 0.49 -2.33 8.58
N GLY A 95 1.71 -2.79 8.89
CA GLY A 95 2.20 -4.14 8.59
C GLY A 95 1.63 -5.26 9.46
N SER A 96 0.71 -4.96 10.38
CA SER A 96 0.11 -5.92 11.32
C SER A 96 -1.41 -6.05 11.12
N LEU A 97 -1.97 -7.18 11.56
CA LEU A 97 -3.39 -7.51 11.41
C LEU A 97 -4.31 -6.51 12.12
N GLU A 98 -3.89 -5.92 13.23
CA GLU A 98 -4.70 -4.97 14.02
C GLU A 98 -5.19 -3.77 13.20
N TYR A 99 -4.44 -3.32 12.18
CA TYR A 99 -4.86 -2.22 11.28
C TYR A 99 -5.97 -2.63 10.29
N TYR A 100 -6.31 -3.92 10.22
CA TYR A 100 -7.38 -4.47 9.42
C TYR A 100 -8.61 -4.86 10.27
N LEU A 101 -8.48 -4.83 11.61
CA LEU A 101 -9.54 -5.18 12.55
C LEU A 101 -10.23 -3.92 13.11
N ILE A 102 -10.97 -3.23 12.24
CA ILE A 102 -11.71 -2.02 12.62
C ILE A 102 -13.02 -2.40 13.33
N LYS A 103 -13.17 -1.96 14.58
CA LYS A 103 -14.42 -2.10 15.34
C LYS A 103 -15.42 -1.03 14.91
N VAL A 104 -16.67 -1.43 14.68
CA VAL A 104 -17.78 -0.50 14.38
C VAL A 104 -18.04 0.38 15.61
N PRO A 105 -17.93 1.72 15.51
CA PRO A 105 -18.23 2.61 16.63
C PRO A 105 -19.69 2.50 17.06
N LYS A 106 -19.95 2.55 18.38
CA LYS A 106 -21.33 2.49 18.92
C LYS A 106 -22.23 3.59 18.38
N ASP A 107 -21.69 4.79 18.19
CA ASP A 107 -22.45 5.91 17.63
C ASP A 107 -22.85 5.65 16.17
N LEU A 108 -22.00 4.99 15.38
CA LEU A 108 -22.34 4.60 14.01
C LEU A 108 -23.45 3.56 13.99
N ILE A 109 -23.44 2.60 14.93
CA ILE A 109 -24.55 1.64 15.10
C ILE A 109 -25.87 2.36 15.43
N ARG A 110 -25.83 3.37 16.31
CA ARG A 110 -27.00 4.17 16.67
C ARG A 110 -27.56 4.91 15.45
N VAL A 111 -26.70 5.61 14.71
CA VAL A 111 -27.07 6.34 13.49
C VAL A 111 -27.62 5.38 12.44
N ALA A 112 -26.98 4.23 12.23
CA ALA A 112 -27.46 3.23 11.28
C ALA A 112 -28.88 2.76 11.56
N LYS A 113 -29.21 2.52 12.85
CA LYS A 113 -30.59 2.17 13.25
C LYS A 113 -31.56 3.33 13.05
N GLN A 114 -31.17 4.55 13.41
CA GLN A 114 -32.01 5.73 13.31
C GLN A 114 -32.40 6.06 11.85
N TYR A 115 -31.47 5.90 10.93
CA TYR A 115 -31.66 6.22 9.51
C TYR A 115 -31.90 4.99 8.63
N ASN A 116 -32.09 3.81 9.22
CA ASN A 116 -32.29 2.54 8.53
C ASN A 116 -31.21 2.23 7.45
N LEU A 117 -29.94 2.49 7.79
CA LEU A 117 -28.81 2.22 6.90
C LEU A 117 -28.53 0.72 6.81
N SER A 118 -28.28 0.22 5.60
CA SER A 118 -27.87 -1.17 5.40
C SER A 118 -26.49 -1.45 5.99
N GLN A 119 -26.24 -2.71 6.34
CA GLN A 119 -24.92 -3.14 6.81
C GLN A 119 -23.83 -2.87 5.76
N ASP A 120 -24.16 -3.02 4.48
CA ASP A 120 -23.23 -2.73 3.37
C ASP A 120 -22.81 -1.26 3.34
N CYS A 121 -23.75 -0.34 3.59
CA CYS A 121 -23.46 1.08 3.69
C CYS A 121 -22.50 1.38 4.85
N ILE A 122 -22.72 0.77 6.02
CA ILE A 122 -21.86 0.92 7.20
C ILE A 122 -20.45 0.39 6.92
N ASN A 123 -20.36 -0.80 6.33
CA ASN A 123 -19.10 -1.44 5.99
C ASN A 123 -18.31 -0.62 4.96
N ALA A 124 -18.98 -0.12 3.91
CA ALA A 124 -18.36 0.73 2.90
C ALA A 124 -17.85 2.05 3.50
N LEU A 125 -18.62 2.67 4.40
CA LEU A 125 -18.21 3.90 5.07
C LEU A 125 -16.95 3.67 5.93
N LEU A 126 -16.96 2.63 6.77
CA LEU A 126 -15.82 2.32 7.64
C LEU A 126 -14.58 1.94 6.83
N TYR A 127 -14.75 1.16 5.77
CA TYR A 127 -13.67 0.80 4.87
C TYR A 127 -13.02 2.05 4.25
N ASN A 128 -13.84 2.95 3.69
CA ASN A 128 -13.34 4.17 3.05
C ASN A 128 -12.67 5.13 4.04
N ILE A 129 -13.23 5.31 5.23
CA ILE A 129 -12.62 6.14 6.28
C ILE A 129 -11.30 5.52 6.77
N GLY A 130 -11.29 4.22 7.02
CA GLY A 130 -10.08 3.50 7.43
C GLY A 130 -8.98 3.60 6.38
N MET A 131 -9.34 3.42 5.10
CA MET A 131 -8.40 3.57 3.99
C MET A 131 -7.86 5.00 3.91
N ALA A 132 -8.73 6.02 3.97
CA ALA A 132 -8.30 7.43 3.95
C ALA A 132 -7.36 7.77 5.12
N ALA A 133 -7.63 7.26 6.32
CA ALA A 133 -6.77 7.43 7.48
C ALA A 133 -5.39 6.76 7.28
N LYS A 134 -5.36 5.55 6.72
CA LYS A 134 -4.10 4.84 6.37
C LYS A 134 -3.28 5.61 5.34
N GLU A 135 -3.92 6.09 4.27
CA GLU A 135 -3.28 6.87 3.20
C GLU A 135 -2.72 8.20 3.70
N TYR A 136 -3.44 8.87 4.61
CA TYR A 136 -2.95 10.08 5.26
C TYR A 136 -1.70 9.79 6.10
N GLY A 137 -1.72 8.71 6.90
CA GLY A 137 -0.57 8.29 7.70
C GLY A 137 0.69 8.05 6.85
N VAL A 138 0.54 7.35 5.73
CA VAL A 138 1.63 7.12 4.77
C VAL A 138 2.15 8.41 4.18
N THR A 139 1.25 9.28 3.72
CA THR A 139 1.62 10.58 3.14
C THR A 139 2.36 11.43 4.15
N ARG A 140 1.89 11.47 5.40
CA ARG A 140 2.53 12.21 6.50
C ARG A 140 3.93 11.68 6.83
N LEU A 141 4.11 10.36 6.89
CA LEU A 141 5.43 9.75 7.12
C LEU A 141 6.40 10.11 5.99
N LEU A 142 6.01 9.88 4.74
CA LEU A 142 6.87 10.10 3.58
C LEU A 142 7.20 11.59 3.40
N TYR A 143 6.22 12.47 3.55
CA TYR A 143 6.43 13.91 3.51
C TYR A 143 7.42 14.36 4.61
N GLY A 144 7.22 13.89 5.84
CA GLY A 144 8.13 14.17 6.97
C GLY A 144 9.53 13.60 6.83
N LYS A 145 9.74 12.68 5.87
CA LYS A 145 11.04 12.07 5.53
C LYS A 145 11.60 12.60 4.20
N ASN A 146 11.13 13.76 3.74
CA ASN A 146 11.56 14.46 2.53
C ASN A 146 11.22 13.78 1.19
N PHE A 147 10.30 12.82 1.16
CA PHE A 147 9.75 12.25 -0.09
C PHE A 147 8.62 13.13 -0.66
N VAL A 148 8.83 14.45 -0.72
CA VAL A 148 7.80 15.43 -1.14
C VAL A 148 7.42 15.27 -2.61
N VAL A 149 8.43 15.10 -3.48
CA VAL A 149 8.22 14.90 -4.93
C VAL A 149 7.40 13.64 -5.20
N ASP A 150 7.69 12.54 -4.49
CA ASP A 150 6.91 11.30 -4.58
C ASP A 150 5.43 11.53 -4.28
N GLN A 151 5.10 12.36 -3.28
CA GLN A 151 3.70 12.64 -2.94
C GLN A 151 3.00 13.41 -4.06
N TRP A 152 3.70 14.37 -4.67
CA TRP A 152 3.18 15.13 -5.80
C TRP A 152 2.98 14.25 -7.04
N LEU A 153 3.94 13.38 -7.35
CA LEU A 153 3.84 12.41 -8.45
C LEU A 153 2.61 11.50 -8.27
N MET A 154 2.35 11.03 -7.05
CA MET A 154 1.20 10.17 -6.78
C MET A 154 -0.14 10.90 -6.96
N LEU A 155 -0.22 12.17 -6.57
CA LEU A 155 -1.42 13.00 -6.82
C LEU A 155 -1.67 13.23 -8.31
N SER A 156 -0.61 13.39 -9.11
CA SER A 156 -0.74 13.69 -10.54
C SER A 156 -1.49 12.61 -11.33
N ILE A 157 -1.44 11.36 -10.88
CA ILE A 157 -2.11 10.24 -11.57
C ILE A 157 -3.53 10.01 -11.09
N SER A 158 -3.79 10.28 -9.80
CA SER A 158 -5.15 10.27 -9.26
C SER A 158 -6.03 11.33 -9.92
N LEU A 159 -5.46 12.47 -10.32
CA LEU A 159 -6.20 13.57 -10.96
C LEU A 159 -6.42 13.36 -12.48
N THR A 160 -5.65 12.50 -13.14
CA THR A 160 -5.80 12.20 -14.58
C THR A 160 -6.74 11.04 -14.88
N ARG A 161 -7.29 10.38 -13.85
CA ARG A 161 -8.21 9.23 -13.98
C ARG A 161 -9.64 9.52 -13.51
N VAL A 162 -9.98 10.80 -13.28
CA VAL A 162 -11.34 11.29 -12.99
C VAL A 162 -11.94 11.93 -14.23
#